data_AF-A0A3B9N5N9-F1
#
_entry.id   AF-A0A3B9N5N9-F1
#
_cell.length_a   1.000
_cell.length_b   1.000
_cell.length_c   1.000
_cell.angle_alpha   90.00
_cell.angle_beta   90.00
_cell.angle_gamma   90.00
#
_symmetry.space_group_name_H-M   'P 1'
#
loop_
_entity.id
_entity.type
_entity.pdbx_description
1 polymer ?
#
loop_
_entity_poly.entity_id
_entity_poly.type
_entity_poly.pdbx_seq_one_letter_code
_entity_poly.pdbx_strand_id
1 'polypeptide(L)'
;MDGNDIESKPVEININHDKISVERIKKLHPKLRNEVIEIYIKILERGVSIRFTDTLRTFTEQNDLYAQGRTKNGKIVTHAKAGESYHNYGLALDFCLLLKEGKEVSWNRNLDMDADNQKDWDEVVAVFKHYGWEWGGDWANFKDYPHFQKTFGFSTSELLKRYNNKLTDKSTYVKL
;
A
#
# COMPACT_ATOMS: atom_id res chain seq x y z
N MET A 1 33.13 -4.78 -18.25
CA MET A 1 32.37 -5.19 -19.45
C MET A 1 32.19 -6.68 -19.23
N ASP A 2 31.04 -7.17 -18.79
CA ASP A 2 29.74 -6.93 -19.39
C ASP A 2 28.62 -6.79 -18.34
N GLY A 3 27.82 -5.74 -18.52
CA GLY A 3 26.55 -5.58 -17.84
C GLY A 3 25.49 -6.41 -18.56
N ASN A 4 24.85 -7.30 -17.81
CA ASN A 4 23.51 -7.77 -18.15
C ASN A 4 22.56 -7.12 -17.15
N ASP A 5 22.27 -5.84 -17.37
CA ASP A 5 21.06 -5.23 -16.87
C ASP A 5 19.91 -5.87 -17.66
N ILE A 6 19.30 -6.89 -17.07
CA ILE A 6 18.05 -7.44 -17.55
C ILE A 6 17.02 -6.33 -17.31
N GLU A 7 16.81 -5.50 -18.32
CA GLU A 7 15.72 -4.53 -18.36
C GLU A 7 14.43 -5.34 -18.25
N SER A 8 13.88 -5.39 -17.03
CA SER A 8 12.62 -6.04 -16.74
C SER A 8 11.57 -5.41 -17.65
N LYS A 9 11.06 -6.16 -18.63
CA LYS A 9 9.95 -5.71 -19.48
C LYS A 9 8.85 -5.16 -18.58
N PRO A 10 8.28 -3.97 -18.88
CA PRO A 10 7.19 -3.44 -18.10
C PRO A 10 6.05 -4.46 -18.11
N VAL A 11 5.65 -4.89 -16.91
CA VAL A 11 4.52 -5.79 -16.74
C VAL A 11 3.27 -5.04 -17.22
N GLU A 12 2.67 -5.50 -18.33
CA GLU A 12 1.49 -4.85 -18.89
C GLU A 12 0.27 -5.09 -18.00
N ILE A 13 -0.25 -4.00 -17.43
CA ILE A 13 -1.49 -4.00 -16.67
C ILE A 13 -2.66 -4.05 -17.68
N ASN A 14 -3.37 -5.18 -17.72
CA ASN A 14 -4.48 -5.42 -18.65
C ASN A 14 -5.76 -4.64 -18.26
N ILE A 15 -6.65 -4.37 -19.24
CA ILE A 15 -7.93 -3.64 -19.10
C ILE A 15 -8.91 -4.27 -18.09
N ASN A 16 -8.69 -5.54 -17.72
CA ASN A 16 -9.49 -6.27 -16.74
C ASN A 16 -9.10 -5.99 -15.27
N HIS A 17 -8.07 -5.18 -15.03
CA HIS A 17 -7.63 -4.83 -13.68
C HIS A 17 -8.43 -3.67 -13.09
N ASP A 18 -8.53 -3.60 -11.76
CA ASP A 18 -9.18 -2.48 -11.06
C ASP A 18 -8.42 -1.18 -11.35
N LYS A 19 -9.00 -0.33 -12.22
CA LYS A 19 -8.38 0.92 -12.68
C LYS A 19 -7.96 1.83 -11.52
N ILE A 20 -8.72 1.83 -10.43
CA ILE A 20 -8.43 2.64 -9.24
C ILE A 20 -7.11 2.18 -8.61
N SER A 21 -6.91 0.88 -8.45
CA SER A 21 -5.67 0.31 -7.92
C SER A 21 -4.49 0.65 -8.82
N VAL A 22 -4.64 0.48 -10.13
CA VAL A 22 -3.61 0.80 -11.13
C VAL A 22 -3.15 2.26 -11.02
N GLU A 23 -4.09 3.21 -10.95
CA GLU A 23 -3.75 4.63 -10.79
C GLU A 23 -3.12 4.94 -9.43
N ARG A 24 -3.51 4.23 -8.37
CA ARG A 24 -2.93 4.40 -7.03
C ARG A 24 -1.50 3.86 -6.96
N ILE A 25 -1.19 2.74 -7.61
CA ILE A 25 0.17 2.21 -7.68
C ILE A 25 1.14 3.25 -8.28
N LYS A 26 0.71 4.01 -9.28
CA LYS A 26 1.53 5.08 -9.87
C LYS A 26 1.92 6.19 -8.88
N LYS A 27 1.18 6.32 -7.77
CA LYS A 27 1.47 7.29 -6.70
C LYS A 27 2.43 6.76 -5.64
N LEU A 28 2.76 5.46 -5.64
CA LEU A 28 3.79 4.94 -4.74
C LEU A 28 5.16 5.53 -5.08
N HIS A 29 6.08 5.41 -4.13
CA HIS A 29 7.48 5.72 -4.35
C HIS A 29 8.01 4.94 -5.57
N PRO A 30 8.77 5.54 -6.51
CA PRO A 30 9.23 4.88 -7.74
C PRO A 30 9.88 3.51 -7.51
N LYS A 31 10.68 3.37 -6.46
CA LYS A 31 11.32 2.10 -6.04
C LYS A 31 10.35 0.94 -5.75
N LEU A 32 9.06 1.20 -5.50
CA LEU A 32 8.08 0.18 -5.14
C LEU A 32 7.10 -0.16 -6.27
N ARG A 33 6.98 0.69 -7.30
CA ARG A 33 5.89 0.58 -8.29
C ARG A 33 5.90 -0.76 -9.01
N ASN A 34 7.04 -1.15 -9.58
CA ASN A 34 7.15 -2.41 -10.34
C ASN A 34 6.88 -3.63 -9.44
N GLU A 35 7.42 -3.63 -8.23
CA GLU A 35 7.19 -4.72 -7.27
C GLU A 35 5.72 -4.82 -6.87
N VAL A 36 5.04 -3.69 -6.63
CA VAL A 36 3.60 -3.71 -6.29
C VAL A 36 2.73 -4.12 -7.48
N ILE A 37 3.12 -3.80 -8.72
CA ILE A 37 2.44 -4.33 -9.91
C ILE A 37 2.56 -5.87 -9.94
N GLU A 38 3.75 -6.40 -9.68
CA GLU A 38 3.97 -7.84 -9.64
C GLU A 38 3.15 -8.52 -8.52
N ILE A 39 3.18 -7.96 -7.31
CA ILE A 39 2.37 -8.42 -6.18
C ILE A 39 0.89 -8.42 -6.53
N TYR A 40 0.39 -7.32 -7.11
CA TYR A 40 -1.01 -7.19 -7.49
C TYR A 40 -1.42 -8.28 -8.49
N ILE A 41 -0.59 -8.55 -9.50
CA ILE A 41 -0.86 -9.61 -10.48
C ILE A 41 -0.84 -10.99 -9.81
N LYS A 42 0.12 -11.29 -8.94
CA LYS A 42 0.14 -12.57 -8.22
C LYS A 42 -1.07 -12.80 -7.32
N ILE A 43 -1.65 -11.73 -6.78
CA ILE A 43 -2.90 -11.80 -6.02
C ILE A 43 -4.05 -12.14 -6.96
N LEU A 44 -4.16 -11.45 -8.12
CA LEU A 44 -5.20 -11.74 -9.11
C LEU A 44 -5.09 -13.15 -9.70
N GLU A 45 -3.87 -13.66 -9.92
CA GLU A 45 -3.62 -15.02 -10.42
C GLU A 45 -4.08 -16.12 -9.45
N ARG A 46 -4.24 -15.79 -8.15
CA ARG A 46 -4.85 -16.67 -7.16
C ARG A 46 -6.38 -16.63 -7.17
N GLY A 47 -7.00 -15.80 -8.00
CA GLY A 47 -8.46 -15.63 -8.02
C GLY A 47 -8.96 -14.55 -7.05
N VAL A 48 -8.09 -13.98 -6.21
CA VAL A 48 -8.46 -12.96 -5.23
C VAL A 48 -8.51 -11.58 -5.89
N SER A 49 -9.70 -10.96 -5.91
CA SER A 49 -9.87 -9.60 -6.40
C SER A 49 -9.72 -8.57 -5.27
N ILE A 50 -8.80 -7.61 -5.43
CA ILE A 50 -8.56 -6.55 -4.44
C ILE A 50 -8.59 -5.15 -5.04
N ARG A 51 -8.79 -4.15 -4.16
CA ARG A 51 -8.51 -2.75 -4.44
C ARG A 51 -7.49 -2.19 -3.47
N PHE A 52 -6.47 -1.51 -3.98
CA PHE A 52 -5.65 -0.63 -3.15
C PHE A 52 -6.46 0.62 -2.81
N THR A 53 -6.76 0.84 -1.53
CA THR A 53 -7.61 1.93 -1.03
C THR A 53 -6.83 3.21 -0.80
N ASP A 54 -5.57 3.09 -0.39
CA ASP A 54 -4.66 4.21 -0.15
C ASP A 54 -3.22 3.79 -0.50
N THR A 55 -2.39 4.76 -0.89
CA THR A 55 -0.97 4.56 -1.27
C THR A 55 -0.17 5.77 -0.80
N LEU A 56 -0.21 6.87 -1.56
CA LEU A 56 0.36 8.16 -1.16
C LEU A 56 -0.72 9.06 -0.57
N ARG A 57 -0.44 9.58 0.62
CA ARG A 57 -1.25 10.57 1.32
C ARG A 57 -0.43 11.82 1.59
N THR A 58 -0.89 12.98 1.13
CA THR A 58 -0.26 14.26 1.44
C THR A 58 -0.28 14.56 2.94
N PHE A 59 0.57 15.49 3.37
CA PHE A 59 0.61 15.91 4.78
C PHE A 59 -0.72 16.55 5.21
N THR A 60 -1.38 17.28 4.31
CA THR A 60 -2.71 17.85 4.55
C THR A 60 -3.75 16.75 4.76
N GLU A 61 -3.83 15.77 3.86
CA GLU A 61 -4.76 14.64 3.98
C GLU A 61 -4.51 13.83 5.27
N GLN A 62 -3.25 13.65 5.68
CA GLN A 62 -2.91 12.97 6.94
C GLN A 62 -3.35 13.77 8.16
N ASN A 63 -3.18 15.09 8.17
CA ASN A 63 -3.69 15.95 9.25
C ASN A 63 -5.21 15.90 9.33
N ASP A 64 -5.89 15.86 8.18
CA ASP A 64 -7.34 15.74 8.13
C ASP A 64 -7.85 14.40 8.66
N LEU A 65 -7.15 13.30 8.40
CA LEU A 65 -7.43 12.00 9.02
C LEU A 65 -7.14 11.99 10.52
N TYR A 66 -6.01 12.58 10.95
CA TYR A 66 -5.66 12.67 12.36
C TYR A 66 -6.70 13.48 13.16
N ALA A 67 -7.31 14.50 12.53
CA ALA A 67 -8.38 15.29 13.15
C ALA A 67 -9.66 14.50 13.45
N GLN A 68 -9.93 13.38 12.74
CA GLN A 68 -11.14 12.59 12.97
C GLN A 68 -11.16 11.94 14.36
N GLY A 69 -12.30 12.08 15.05
CA GLY A 69 -12.47 11.62 16.43
C GLY A 69 -11.69 12.45 17.47
N ARG A 70 -11.09 13.59 17.05
CA ARG A 70 -10.37 14.53 17.92
C ARG A 70 -10.96 15.92 17.82
N THR A 71 -10.78 16.57 16.68
CA THR A 71 -11.28 17.93 16.38
C THR A 71 -12.35 17.94 15.29
N LYS A 72 -12.54 16.82 14.57
CA LYS A 72 -13.66 16.55 13.65
C LYS A 72 -14.44 15.34 14.14
N ASN A 73 -15.73 15.29 13.83
CA ASN A 73 -16.57 14.12 14.09
C ASN A 73 -16.03 12.88 13.33
N GLY A 74 -16.21 11.70 13.91
CA GLY A 74 -15.76 10.43 13.33
C GLY A 74 -15.06 9.54 14.36
N LYS A 75 -14.66 8.34 13.93
CA LYS A 75 -13.81 7.46 14.74
C LYS A 75 -12.35 7.87 14.56
N ILE A 76 -11.53 7.61 15.57
CA ILE A 76 -10.06 7.71 15.41
C ILE A 76 -9.64 6.58 14.47
N VAL A 77 -9.15 6.96 13.29
CA VAL A 77 -8.67 6.02 12.25
C VAL A 77 -7.15 6.01 12.12
N THR A 78 -6.46 6.94 12.79
CA THR A 78 -4.99 6.98 12.82
C THR A 78 -4.48 7.67 14.08
N HIS A 79 -3.29 7.25 14.52
CA HIS A 79 -2.51 7.93 15.56
C HIS A 79 -1.33 8.75 15.00
N ALA A 80 -1.04 8.61 13.70
CA ALA A 80 0.05 9.33 13.05
C ALA A 80 -0.40 10.73 12.61
N LYS A 81 0.39 11.75 12.95
CA LYS A 81 0.26 13.10 12.38
C LYS A 81 0.91 13.17 10.99
N ALA A 82 0.78 14.31 10.33
CA ALA A 82 1.53 14.57 9.10
C ALA A 82 3.03 14.32 9.27
N GLY A 83 3.60 13.52 8.38
CA GLY A 83 5.02 13.13 8.41
C GLY A 83 5.32 11.94 9.33
N GLU A 84 4.34 11.44 10.08
CA GLU A 84 4.50 10.29 10.97
C GLU A 84 3.93 9.00 10.36
N SER A 85 3.43 9.04 9.12
CA SER A 85 2.92 7.88 8.38
C SER A 85 3.77 7.58 7.15
N TYR A 86 4.02 6.29 6.87
CA TYR A 86 4.70 5.87 5.64
C TYR A 86 3.90 6.16 4.36
N HIS A 87 2.57 6.32 4.45
CA HIS A 87 1.77 6.83 3.34
C HIS A 87 2.21 8.23 2.92
N ASN A 88 2.79 9.04 3.80
CA ASN A 88 3.28 10.37 3.46
C ASN A 88 4.49 10.37 2.54
N TYR A 89 5.10 9.21 2.34
CA TYR A 89 6.31 9.01 1.55
C TYR A 89 6.09 8.02 0.40
N GLY A 90 4.86 7.54 0.20
CA GLY A 90 4.53 6.53 -0.82
C GLY A 90 5.17 5.17 -0.53
N LEU A 91 5.42 4.85 0.75
CA LEU A 91 6.07 3.62 1.22
C LEU A 91 5.11 2.64 1.90
N ALA A 92 3.82 2.94 1.83
CA ALA A 92 2.76 2.11 2.38
C ALA A 92 1.57 2.04 1.40
N LEU A 93 0.74 1.04 1.61
CA LEU A 93 -0.53 0.89 0.93
C LEU A 93 -1.55 0.24 1.84
N ASP A 94 -2.81 0.57 1.62
CA ASP A 94 -3.97 -0.09 2.22
C ASP A 94 -4.73 -0.86 1.15
N PHE A 95 -5.35 -1.97 1.51
CA PHE A 95 -6.22 -2.72 0.60
C PHE A 95 -7.58 -3.10 1.20
N CYS A 96 -8.50 -3.44 0.31
CA CYS A 96 -9.72 -4.16 0.63
C CYS A 96 -10.02 -5.22 -0.45
N LEU A 97 -10.91 -6.16 -0.12
CA LEU A 97 -11.41 -7.15 -1.06
C LEU A 97 -12.48 -6.52 -1.96
N LEU A 98 -12.50 -6.92 -3.23
CA LEU A 98 -13.53 -6.54 -4.19
C LEU A 98 -14.54 -7.68 -4.34
N LEU A 99 -15.82 -7.34 -4.16
CA LEU A 99 -16.95 -8.26 -4.34
C LEU A 99 -17.71 -7.93 -5.63
N LYS A 100 -18.52 -8.88 -6.11
CA LYS A 100 -19.46 -8.69 -7.24
C LYS A 100 -18.80 -8.01 -8.44
N GLU A 101 -17.70 -8.61 -8.90
CA GLU A 101 -16.93 -8.13 -10.05
C GLU A 101 -16.48 -6.66 -9.91
N GLY A 102 -16.12 -6.24 -8.70
CA GLY A 102 -15.58 -4.90 -8.40
C GLY A 102 -16.61 -3.82 -8.10
N LYS A 103 -17.90 -4.18 -8.01
CA LYS A 103 -18.99 -3.24 -7.68
C LYS A 103 -19.07 -2.90 -6.19
N GLU A 104 -18.59 -3.80 -5.33
CA GLU A 104 -18.63 -3.65 -3.88
C GLU A 104 -17.23 -3.87 -3.28
N VAL A 105 -16.99 -3.26 -2.12
CA VAL A 105 -15.73 -3.40 -1.36
C VAL A 105 -16.02 -4.02 0.00
N SER A 106 -15.10 -4.82 0.50
CA SER A 106 -15.21 -5.48 1.79
C SER A 106 -13.90 -5.45 2.57
N TRP A 107 -14.02 -5.17 3.88
CA TRP A 107 -12.94 -5.31 4.87
C TRP A 107 -13.12 -6.57 5.74
N ASN A 108 -14.03 -7.47 5.37
CA ASN A 108 -14.24 -8.72 6.08
C ASN A 108 -13.10 -9.70 5.75
N ARG A 109 -12.24 -9.93 6.75
CA ARG A 109 -11.06 -10.81 6.62
C ARG A 109 -11.38 -12.31 6.63
N ASN A 110 -12.63 -12.68 6.89
CA ASN A 110 -13.06 -14.08 6.94
C ASN A 110 -13.75 -14.54 5.64
N LEU A 111 -13.69 -13.74 4.59
CA LEU A 111 -14.18 -14.15 3.27
C LEU A 111 -13.22 -15.14 2.62
N ASP A 112 -13.80 -16.08 1.92
CA ASP A 112 -13.20 -17.09 1.04
C ASP A 112 -14.11 -17.08 -0.19
N MET A 113 -13.75 -16.26 -1.18
CA MET A 113 -14.60 -15.99 -2.35
C MET A 113 -14.35 -16.95 -3.50
N ASP A 114 -13.15 -17.54 -3.57
CA ASP A 114 -12.77 -18.52 -4.57
C ASP A 114 -13.05 -19.97 -4.13
N ALA A 115 -13.48 -20.16 -2.87
CA ALA A 115 -13.91 -21.42 -2.28
C ALA A 115 -12.79 -22.46 -2.17
N ASP A 116 -11.55 -22.01 -1.94
CA ASP A 116 -10.38 -22.88 -1.80
C ASP A 116 -10.12 -23.33 -0.34
N ASN A 117 -10.96 -22.90 0.61
CA ASN A 117 -10.84 -23.07 2.07
C ASN A 117 -9.72 -22.24 2.72
N GLN A 118 -9.22 -21.22 2.04
CA GLN A 118 -8.33 -20.20 2.57
C GLN A 118 -9.06 -18.86 2.56
N LYS A 119 -8.72 -17.99 3.51
CA LYS A 119 -9.29 -16.64 3.54
C LYS A 119 -8.55 -15.79 2.52
N ASP A 120 -9.27 -15.15 1.61
CA ASP A 120 -8.71 -14.26 0.59
C ASP A 120 -7.76 -13.20 1.19
N TRP A 121 -8.12 -12.70 2.38
CA TRP A 121 -7.31 -11.72 3.11
C TRP A 121 -5.93 -12.27 3.51
N ASP A 122 -5.91 -13.49 4.00
CA ASP A 122 -4.68 -14.14 4.47
C ASP A 122 -3.78 -14.52 3.28
N GLU A 123 -4.37 -14.83 2.12
CA GLU A 123 -3.61 -15.04 0.89
C GLU A 123 -2.92 -13.77 0.40
N VAL A 124 -3.63 -12.63 0.40
CA VAL A 124 -3.05 -11.31 0.08
C VAL A 124 -1.89 -11.00 1.01
N VAL A 125 -2.08 -11.21 2.32
CA VAL A 125 -1.04 -11.06 3.34
C VAL A 125 0.16 -11.95 3.05
N ALA A 126 -0.06 -13.22 2.69
CA ALA A 126 1.02 -14.15 2.35
C ALA A 126 1.83 -13.68 1.13
N VAL A 127 1.19 -13.14 0.09
CA VAL A 127 1.92 -12.56 -1.06
C VAL A 127 2.78 -11.38 -0.60
N PHE A 128 2.21 -10.39 0.08
CA PHE A 128 2.97 -9.22 0.51
C PHE A 128 4.16 -9.58 1.41
N LYS A 129 3.94 -10.48 2.39
CA LYS A 129 5.02 -10.98 3.26
C LYS A 129 6.12 -11.71 2.48
N HIS A 130 5.77 -12.46 1.43
CA HIS A 130 6.75 -13.12 0.56
C HIS A 130 7.70 -12.10 -0.11
N TYR A 131 7.19 -10.91 -0.48
CA TYR A 131 8.00 -9.80 -1.02
C TYR A 131 8.66 -8.93 0.07
N GLY A 132 8.62 -9.36 1.34
CA GLY A 132 9.27 -8.67 2.45
C GLY A 132 8.56 -7.39 2.90
N TRP A 133 7.25 -7.27 2.66
CA TRP A 133 6.45 -6.19 3.23
C TRP A 133 6.04 -6.51 4.66
N GLU A 134 6.05 -5.49 5.51
CA GLU A 134 5.52 -5.55 6.87
C GLU A 134 4.00 -5.36 6.82
N TRP A 135 3.27 -6.18 7.57
CA TRP A 135 1.81 -6.13 7.64
C TRP A 135 1.33 -5.52 8.96
N GLY A 136 0.42 -4.54 8.91
CA GLY A 136 -0.12 -3.88 10.09
C GLY A 136 -0.96 -4.79 11.00
N GLY A 137 -1.44 -5.93 10.49
CA GLY A 137 -2.10 -6.96 11.29
C GLY A 137 -1.19 -7.70 12.28
N ASP A 138 0.13 -7.66 12.06
CA ASP A 138 1.13 -8.25 12.96
C ASP A 138 1.53 -7.32 14.10
N TRP A 139 1.15 -6.03 14.05
CA TRP A 139 1.50 -5.08 15.09
C TRP A 139 0.96 -5.50 16.47
N ALA A 140 1.77 -5.32 17.50
CA ALA A 140 1.41 -5.70 18.87
C ALA A 140 0.23 -4.86 19.41
N ASN A 141 0.15 -3.59 19.00
CA ASN A 141 -0.89 -2.65 19.39
C ASN A 141 -1.44 -1.96 18.14
N PHE A 142 -2.72 -1.57 18.19
CA PHE A 142 -3.39 -0.84 17.10
C PHE A 142 -3.24 -1.54 15.74
N LYS A 143 -3.65 -2.81 15.68
CA LYS A 143 -3.59 -3.60 14.44
C LYS A 143 -4.35 -2.92 13.31
N ASP A 144 -3.64 -2.67 12.22
CA ASP A 144 -4.18 -2.07 11.01
C ASP A 144 -4.15 -3.11 9.90
N TYR A 145 -5.23 -3.90 9.80
CA TYR A 145 -5.25 -5.07 8.93
C TYR A 145 -5.15 -4.74 7.43
N PRO A 146 -5.70 -3.62 6.93
CA PRO A 146 -5.50 -3.20 5.53
C PRO A 146 -4.06 -2.82 5.18
N HIS A 147 -3.25 -2.46 6.17
CA HIS A 147 -2.00 -1.74 5.94
C HIS A 147 -0.82 -2.67 5.66
N PHE A 148 -0.03 -2.31 4.64
CA PHE A 148 1.32 -2.82 4.41
C PHE A 148 2.32 -1.68 4.26
N GLN A 149 3.56 -1.91 4.69
CA GLN A 149 4.67 -0.96 4.47
C GLN A 149 5.98 -1.64 4.10
N LYS A 150 6.80 -0.92 3.33
CA LYS A 150 8.19 -1.29 3.03
C LYS A 150 9.09 -0.07 3.23
N THR A 151 9.77 -0.06 4.37
CA THR A 151 10.41 1.15 4.93
C THR A 151 11.83 1.39 4.42
N PHE A 152 12.45 0.37 3.81
CA PHE A 152 13.88 0.37 3.46
C PHE A 152 14.81 0.69 4.64
N GLY A 153 14.38 0.38 5.87
CA GLY A 153 15.14 0.64 7.08
C GLY A 153 15.04 2.07 7.62
N PHE A 154 14.25 2.94 6.98
CA PHE A 154 14.04 4.31 7.43
C PHE A 154 12.87 4.42 8.41
N SER A 155 13.05 5.21 9.47
CA SER A 155 11.93 5.66 10.29
C SER A 155 11.22 6.85 9.65
N THR A 156 9.95 7.08 10.00
CA THR A 156 9.19 8.25 9.54
C THR A 156 9.85 9.57 9.97
N SER A 157 10.50 9.63 11.13
CA SER A 157 11.27 10.80 11.55
C SER A 157 12.45 11.12 10.62
N GLU A 158 13.20 10.10 10.19
CA GLU A 158 14.29 10.27 9.23
C GLU A 158 13.76 10.69 7.85
N LEU A 159 12.65 10.09 7.40
CA LEU A 159 11.98 10.48 6.15
C LEU A 159 11.47 11.93 6.20
N LEU A 160 10.90 12.37 7.32
CA LEU A 160 10.47 13.75 7.53
C LEU A 160 11.65 14.73 7.49
N LYS A 161 12.77 14.38 8.13
CA LYS A 161 13.99 15.18 8.08
C LYS A 161 14.51 15.33 6.65
N ARG A 162 14.52 14.25 5.87
CA ARG A 162 14.90 14.27 4.45
C ARG A 162 13.97 15.14 3.61
N TYR A 163 12.65 15.00 3.81
CA TYR A 163 11.64 15.82 3.14
C TYR A 163 11.85 17.31 3.42
N ASN A 164 12.03 17.70 4.69
CA ASN A 164 12.24 19.09 5.09
C ASN A 164 13.55 19.68 4.52
N ASN A 165 14.58 18.84 4.40
CA ASN A 165 15.85 19.21 3.78
C ASN A 165 15.83 19.16 2.25
N LYS A 166 14.66 18.92 1.63
CA LYS A 166 14.50 18.77 0.17
C LYS A 166 15.43 17.72 -0.44
N LEU A 167 15.74 16.66 0.32
CA LEU A 167 16.49 15.51 -0.16
C LEU A 167 15.56 14.58 -0.94
N THR A 168 15.05 15.08 -2.07
CA THR A 168 14.07 14.41 -2.91
C THR A 168 14.65 14.01 -4.26
N ASP A 169 14.06 12.99 -4.90
CA ASP A 169 14.34 12.62 -6.28
C ASP A 169 13.67 13.59 -7.27
N LYS A 170 13.86 13.34 -8.57
CA LYS A 170 13.29 14.17 -9.65
C LYS A 170 11.76 14.18 -9.65
N SER A 171 11.12 13.20 -9.02
CA SER A 171 9.68 13.05 -8.88
C SER A 171 9.14 13.49 -7.51
N THR A 172 9.94 14.28 -6.77
CA THR A 172 9.63 14.87 -5.45
C THR A 172 9.48 13.89 -4.28
N TYR A 173 9.79 12.60 -4.47
CA TYR A 173 9.83 11.63 -3.38
C TYR A 173 11.12 11.74 -2.58
N VAL A 174 11.08 11.46 -1.28
CA VAL A 174 12.28 11.41 -0.44
C VAL A 174 13.28 10.39 -0.97
N LYS A 175 14.57 10.74 -1.04
CA LYS A 175 15.62 9.80 -1.43
C LYS A 175 15.77 8.72 -0.36
N LEU A 176 15.57 7.46 -0.75
CA LEU A 176 15.81 6.26 0.06
C LEU A 176 17.23 5.76 -0.17
#